data_AF-A0A2T0I6R4-F1
#
_entry.id   AF-A0A2T0I6R4-F1
#
_cell.length_a   1.000
_cell.length_b   1.000
_cell.length_c   1.000
_cell.angle_alpha   90.00
_cell.angle_beta   90.00
_cell.angle_gamma   90.00
#
_symmetry.space_group_name_H-M   'P 1'
#
loop_
_entity.id
_entity.type
_entity.pdbx_description
1 polymer ?
#
loop_
_entity_poly.entity_id
_entity_poly.type
_entity_poly.pdbx_seq_one_letter_code
_entity_poly.pdbx_strand_id
1 'polypeptide(L)'
;MMLTSAAVLGDEAQLKQWEKMDRCSNAAFIAIQILEESADTSKQALALHGAVEGLKTNTKLKEATPTGNEVIGAYNFALRISYEIPRPFAKREHDWLIAQAATACTLWVPSVGTQ
;
A
#
# COMPACT_ATOMS: atom_id res chain seq x y z
N MET A 1 -33.86 18.69 -10.71
CA MET A 1 -32.40 18.83 -10.84
C MET A 1 -31.86 17.55 -11.42
N MET A 2 -31.53 17.54 -12.71
CA MET A 2 -30.79 16.42 -13.30
C MET A 2 -29.35 16.53 -12.77
N LEU A 3 -28.92 15.56 -11.94
CA LEU A 3 -27.51 15.38 -11.65
C LEU A 3 -26.85 14.95 -12.96
N THR A 4 -26.16 15.88 -13.60
CA THR A 4 -25.26 15.59 -14.71
C THR A 4 -24.16 14.67 -14.18
N SER A 5 -24.26 13.38 -14.50
CA SER A 5 -23.15 12.44 -14.49
C SER A 5 -22.13 12.88 -15.55
N ALA A 6 -21.36 13.92 -15.24
CA ALA A 6 -20.17 14.22 -16.00
C ALA A 6 -19.13 13.18 -15.57
N ALA A 7 -18.84 12.22 -16.45
CA ALA A 7 -17.55 11.56 -16.44
C ALA A 7 -16.51 12.65 -16.71
N VAL A 8 -16.11 13.36 -15.65
CA VAL A 8 -14.88 14.14 -15.66
C VAL A 8 -13.79 13.09 -15.80
N LEU A 9 -13.29 12.93 -17.02
CA LEU A 9 -11.93 12.46 -17.22
C LEU A 9 -11.09 13.37 -16.32
N GLY A 10 -10.61 12.82 -15.20
CA GLY A 10 -9.83 13.58 -14.25
C GLY A 10 -8.70 14.27 -14.97
N ASP A 11 -8.35 15.48 -14.54
CA ASP A 11 -7.14 16.11 -15.04
C ASP A 11 -5.91 15.20 -14.80
N GLU A 12 -4.79 15.50 -15.46
CA GLU A 12 -3.57 14.69 -15.34
C GLU A 12 -3.12 14.50 -13.88
N ALA A 13 -3.34 15.50 -13.02
CA ALA A 13 -3.00 15.41 -11.61
C ALA A 13 -3.93 14.44 -10.86
N GLN A 14 -5.22 14.43 -11.18
CA GLN A 14 -6.19 13.46 -10.64
C GLN A 14 -5.88 12.03 -11.09
N LEU A 15 -5.51 11.82 -12.36
CA LEU A 15 -5.13 10.50 -12.86
C LEU A 15 -3.87 9.99 -12.15
N LYS A 16 -2.82 10.81 -12.03
CA LYS A 16 -1.61 10.46 -11.25
C LYS A 16 -1.91 10.16 -9.79
N GLN A 17 -2.89 10.86 -9.22
CA GLN A 17 -3.32 10.61 -7.85
C GLN A 17 -4.06 9.27 -7.73
N TRP A 18 -4.91 8.90 -8.68
CA TRP A 18 -5.58 7.60 -8.71
C TRP A 18 -4.59 6.45 -8.89
N GLU A 19 -3.63 6.58 -9.82
CA GLU A 19 -2.56 5.59 -9.97
C GLU A 19 -1.77 5.41 -8.68
N LYS A 20 -1.47 6.52 -7.97
CA LYS A 20 -0.82 6.46 -6.67
C LYS A 20 -1.68 5.73 -5.64
N MET A 21 -2.98 6.00 -5.60
CA MET A 21 -3.91 5.30 -4.70
C MET A 21 -3.93 3.79 -4.98
N ASP A 22 -3.93 3.38 -6.24
CA ASP A 22 -3.91 1.97 -6.63
C ASP A 22 -2.60 1.29 -6.21
N ARG A 23 -1.46 1.93 -6.48
CA ARG A 23 -0.16 1.44 -6.00
C ARG A 23 -0.11 1.34 -4.48
N CYS A 24 -0.54 2.37 -3.76
CA CYS A 24 -0.53 2.37 -2.30
C CYS A 24 -1.50 1.35 -1.69
N SER A 25 -2.60 1.04 -2.37
CA SER A 25 -3.51 -0.04 -1.97
C SER A 25 -2.84 -1.40 -2.08
N ASN A 26 -2.14 -1.66 -3.18
CA ASN A 26 -1.34 -2.88 -3.35
C ASN A 26 -0.18 -2.96 -2.35
N ALA A 27 0.51 -1.85 -2.10
CA ALA A 27 1.57 -1.74 -1.11
C ALA A 27 1.08 -2.09 0.30
N ALA A 28 -0.05 -1.53 0.71
CA ALA A 28 -0.67 -1.81 2.00
C ALA A 28 -1.08 -3.27 2.14
N PHE A 29 -1.65 -3.86 1.09
CA PHE A 29 -1.99 -5.28 1.09
C PHE A 29 -0.75 -6.15 1.30
N ILE A 30 0.33 -5.92 0.55
CA ILE A 30 1.61 -6.65 0.71
C ILE A 30 2.17 -6.48 2.12
N ALA A 31 2.23 -5.23 2.60
CA ALA A 31 2.76 -4.91 3.91
C ALA A 31 2.02 -5.64 5.04
N ILE A 32 0.70 -5.70 4.98
CA ILE A 32 -0.11 -6.33 6.03
C ILE A 32 -0.01 -7.86 5.97
N GLN A 33 0.11 -8.45 4.78
CA GLN A 33 0.42 -9.89 4.67
C GLN A 33 1.74 -10.25 5.35
N ILE A 34 2.78 -9.42 5.17
CA ILE A 34 4.08 -9.61 5.85
C ILE A 34 3.90 -9.52 7.37
N LEU A 35 3.11 -8.57 7.85
CA LEU A 35 2.86 -8.39 9.27
C LEU A 35 2.00 -9.54 9.85
N GLU A 36 1.03 -10.04 9.09
CA GLU A 36 0.15 -11.13 9.51
C GLU A 36 0.91 -12.46 9.64
N GLU A 37 1.91 -12.70 8.79
CA GLU A 37 2.69 -13.94 8.77
C GLU A 37 3.53 -14.14 10.04
N SER A 38 4.03 -13.06 10.66
CA SER A 38 4.84 -13.17 11.87
C SER A 38 4.86 -11.91 12.73
N ALA A 39 4.96 -12.08 14.04
CA ALA A 39 5.33 -11.02 14.99
C ALA A 39 6.86 -10.78 15.06
N ASP A 40 7.67 -11.70 14.52
CA ASP A 40 9.13 -11.58 14.50
C ASP A 40 9.58 -10.53 13.48
N THR A 41 10.13 -9.43 13.99
CA THR A 41 10.61 -8.30 13.17
C THR A 41 11.72 -8.68 12.21
N SER A 42 12.56 -9.68 12.52
CA SER A 42 13.63 -10.13 11.61
C SER A 42 13.04 -10.88 10.41
N LYS A 43 12.03 -11.73 10.65
CA LYS A 43 11.31 -12.41 9.56
C LYS A 43 10.53 -11.43 8.71
N GLN A 44 9.88 -10.44 9.33
CA GLN A 44 9.18 -9.37 8.61
C GLN A 44 10.14 -8.56 7.72
N ALA A 45 11.32 -8.19 8.22
CA ALA A 45 12.31 -7.45 7.45
C ALA A 45 12.79 -8.26 6.22
N LEU A 46 13.03 -9.56 6.40
CA LEU A 46 13.40 -10.45 5.29
C LEU A 46 12.26 -10.57 4.25
N ALA A 47 11.03 -10.77 4.70
CA ALA A 47 9.86 -10.85 3.84
C ALA A 47 9.60 -9.52 3.09
N LEU A 48 9.78 -8.38 3.76
CA LEU A 48 9.70 -7.05 3.16
C LEU A 48 10.74 -6.87 2.06
N HIS A 49 12.00 -7.22 2.33
CA HIS A 49 13.06 -7.18 1.32
C HIS A 49 12.72 -8.08 0.12
N GLY A 50 12.30 -9.32 0.36
CA GLY A 50 11.89 -10.25 -0.69
C GLY A 50 10.72 -9.73 -1.53
N ALA A 51 9.72 -9.11 -0.89
CA ALA A 51 8.59 -8.52 -1.58
C ALA A 51 9.00 -7.35 -2.49
N VAL A 52 9.86 -6.45 -1.99
CA VAL A 52 10.39 -5.32 -2.77
C VAL A 52 11.21 -5.78 -3.96
N GLU A 53 12.08 -6.79 -3.80
CA GLU A 53 12.83 -7.36 -4.92
C GLU A 53 11.89 -8.07 -5.92
N GLY A 54 10.89 -8.80 -5.43
CA GLY A 54 9.91 -9.49 -6.27
C GLY A 54 9.12 -8.52 -7.16
N LEU A 55 8.80 -7.33 -6.67
CA LEU A 55 8.08 -6.29 -7.43
C LEU A 55 8.83 -5.86 -8.70
N LYS A 56 10.17 -5.87 -8.70
CA LYS A 56 10.98 -5.52 -9.88
C LYS A 56 10.73 -6.45 -11.06
N THR A 57 10.27 -7.67 -10.80
CA THR A 57 9.98 -8.69 -11.81
C THR A 57 8.47 -8.90 -12.03
N ASN A 58 7.62 -8.15 -11.33
CA ASN A 58 6.17 -8.31 -11.41
C ASN A 58 5.60 -7.62 -12.64
N THR A 59 5.08 -8.41 -13.58
CA THR A 59 4.46 -7.91 -14.81
C THR A 59 2.93 -7.85 -14.74
N LYS A 60 2.32 -8.36 -13.67
CA LYS A 60 0.86 -8.50 -13.55
C LYS A 60 0.18 -7.21 -13.14
N LEU A 61 0.81 -6.43 -12.26
CA LEU A 61 0.22 -5.22 -11.68
C LEU A 61 0.35 -3.97 -12.56
N LYS A 62 1.23 -3.98 -13.58
CA LYS A 62 1.44 -2.86 -14.54
C LYS A 62 1.61 -1.51 -13.81
N GLU A 63 0.80 -0.50 -14.14
CA GLU A 63 0.82 0.84 -13.54
C GLU A 63 0.45 0.86 -12.05
N ALA A 64 -0.26 -0.16 -11.58
CA ALA A 64 -0.60 -0.36 -10.17
C ALA A 64 0.49 -1.11 -9.39
N THR A 65 1.64 -1.42 -10.02
CA THR A 65 2.78 -2.03 -9.31
C THR A 65 3.36 -1.03 -8.32
N PRO A 66 3.31 -1.31 -7.00
CA PRO A 66 3.88 -0.41 -6.02
C PRO A 66 5.40 -0.31 -6.16
N THR A 67 5.92 0.86 -5.84
CA THR A 67 7.37 1.09 -5.69
C THR A 67 7.85 0.54 -4.36
N GLY A 68 9.17 0.29 -4.23
CA GLY A 68 9.76 -0.14 -2.96
C GLY A 68 9.47 0.84 -1.81
N ASN A 69 9.48 2.15 -2.10
CA ASN A 69 9.16 3.19 -1.11
C ASN A 69 7.70 3.13 -0.65
N GLU A 70 6.75 2.89 -1.56
CA GLU A 70 5.34 2.73 -1.22
C GLU A 70 5.12 1.50 -0.31
N VAL A 71 5.78 0.37 -0.59
CA VAL A 71 5.71 -0.82 0.27
C VAL A 71 6.34 -0.59 1.64
N ILE A 72 7.57 -0.05 1.68
CA ILE A 72 8.27 0.24 2.94
C ILE A 72 7.50 1.25 3.77
N GLY A 73 6.97 2.30 3.13
CA GLY A 73 6.14 3.32 3.79
C GLY A 73 4.87 2.71 4.37
N ALA A 74 4.10 1.96 3.57
CA ALA A 74 2.90 1.28 4.04
C ALA A 74 3.20 0.30 5.19
N TYR A 75 4.31 -0.45 5.13
CA TYR A 75 4.79 -1.33 6.20
C TYR A 75 5.05 -0.56 7.50
N ASN A 76 5.78 0.56 7.45
CA ASN A 76 6.08 1.34 8.65
C ASN A 76 4.81 1.91 9.30
N PHE A 77 3.85 2.37 8.51
CA PHE A 77 2.56 2.83 9.03
C PHE A 77 1.76 1.69 9.64
N ALA A 78 1.61 0.57 8.92
CA ALA A 78 0.88 -0.60 9.40
C ALA A 78 1.51 -1.18 10.67
N LEU A 79 2.84 -1.28 10.75
CA LEU A 79 3.57 -1.76 11.93
C LEU A 79 3.30 -0.87 13.15
N ARG A 80 3.34 0.45 12.98
CA ARG A 80 3.07 1.40 14.05
C ARG A 80 1.64 1.30 14.58
N ILE A 81 0.67 1.20 13.67
CA ILE A 81 -0.76 1.13 14.03
C ILE A 81 -1.09 -0.22 14.68
N SER A 82 -0.43 -1.30 14.23
CA SER A 82 -0.69 -2.67 14.69
C SER A 82 0.22 -3.16 15.81
N TYR A 83 1.00 -2.29 16.45
CA TYR A 83 2.05 -2.68 17.41
C TYR A 83 1.53 -3.57 18.55
N GLU A 84 0.36 -3.24 19.09
CA GLU A 84 -0.26 -3.98 20.21
C GLU A 84 -1.31 -5.00 19.75
N ILE A 85 -1.49 -5.17 18.44
CA ILE A 85 -2.49 -6.07 17.90
C ILE A 85 -1.89 -7.48 17.79
N PRO A 86 -2.49 -8.50 18.43
CA PRO A 86 -2.05 -9.88 18.29
C PRO A 86 -2.08 -10.35 16.83
N ARG A 87 -1.09 -11.15 16.45
CA ARG A 87 -0.97 -11.73 15.10
C ARG A 87 -1.22 -13.24 15.15
N PRO A 88 -1.84 -13.83 14.11
CA PRO A 88 -2.34 -13.19 12.89
C PRO A 88 -3.55 -12.30 13.17
N PHE A 89 -3.77 -11.28 12.34
CA PHE A 89 -4.80 -10.27 12.58
C PHE A 89 -6.23 -10.83 12.51
N ALA A 90 -6.48 -12.04 12.02
CA ALA A 90 -7.82 -12.52 11.67
C ALA A 90 -8.43 -11.73 10.49
N LYS A 91 -8.56 -12.42 9.35
CA LYS A 91 -8.68 -11.91 7.97
C LYS A 91 -9.80 -10.89 7.64
N ARG A 92 -10.67 -10.52 8.57
CA ARG A 92 -11.73 -9.50 8.35
C ARG A 92 -11.78 -8.43 9.43
N GLU A 93 -11.28 -8.70 10.62
CA GLU A 93 -11.35 -7.74 11.74
C GLU A 93 -10.42 -6.55 11.52
N HIS A 94 -9.44 -6.68 10.62
CA HIS A 94 -8.40 -5.69 10.39
C HIS A 94 -8.30 -5.23 8.93
N ASP A 95 -9.36 -5.38 8.12
CA ASP A 95 -9.43 -4.75 6.79
C ASP A 95 -9.25 -3.22 6.88
N TRP A 96 -9.63 -2.63 8.02
CA TRP A 96 -9.39 -1.22 8.33
C TRP A 96 -7.89 -0.88 8.38
N LEU A 97 -7.02 -1.82 8.76
CA LEU A 97 -5.57 -1.59 8.79
C LEU A 97 -5.03 -1.42 7.37
N ILE A 98 -5.56 -2.19 6.41
CA ILE A 98 -5.23 -2.05 4.98
C ILE A 98 -5.64 -0.67 4.49
N ALA A 99 -6.87 -0.25 4.79
CA ALA A 99 -7.36 1.06 4.40
C ALA A 99 -6.54 2.21 5.02
N GLN A 100 -6.17 2.11 6.30
CA GLN A 100 -5.35 3.12 6.96
C GLN A 100 -3.92 3.17 6.39
N ALA A 101 -3.29 2.03 6.18
CA ALA A 101 -1.95 1.95 5.61
C ALA A 101 -1.93 2.47 4.15
N ALA A 102 -2.94 2.14 3.34
CA ALA A 102 -3.07 2.63 1.97
C ALA A 102 -3.28 4.15 1.93
N THR A 103 -4.13 4.68 2.81
CA THR A 103 -4.38 6.13 2.94
C THR A 103 -3.11 6.85 3.37
N ALA A 104 -2.41 6.35 4.39
CA ALA A 104 -1.18 6.93 4.87
C ALA A 104 -0.07 6.90 3.79
N CYS A 105 0.06 5.79 3.06
CA CYS A 105 0.97 5.70 1.91
C CYS A 105 0.64 6.77 0.87
N THR A 106 -0.63 6.91 0.49
CA THR A 106 -1.07 7.85 -0.54
C THR A 106 -0.75 9.30 -0.16
N LEU A 107 -0.91 9.65 1.11
CA LEU A 107 -0.70 11.01 1.61
C LEU A 107 0.76 11.34 1.88
N TRP A 108 1.51 10.41 2.48
CA TRP A 108 2.80 10.72 3.12
C TRP A 108 4.01 10.11 2.41
N VAL A 109 3.83 9.08 1.58
CA VAL A 109 4.93 8.53 0.79
C VAL A 109 5.02 9.32 -0.51
N PRO A 110 6.15 9.95 -0.83
CA PRO A 110 6.28 10.67 -2.09
C PRO A 110 6.23 9.70 -3.27
N SER A 111 5.43 10.04 -4.29
CA SER A 111 5.56 9.39 -5.61
C SER A 111 6.96 9.70 -6.12
N VAL A 112 7.67 8.71 -6.67
CA VAL A 112 9.01 8.94 -7.23
C VAL A 112 8.89 10.03 -8.29
N GLY A 113 9.49 11.19 -8.00
CA GLY A 113 9.24 12.44 -8.70
C GLY A 113 10.04 13.57 -8.08
N THR A 114 11.36 13.39 -8.03
CA THR A 114 12.41 14.43 -8.03
C THR A 114 13.77 13.73 -8.01
N GLN A 115 14.18 13.23 -9.18
CA GLN A 115 15.56 13.20 -9.66
C GLN A 115 15.53 12.95 -11.16
#